data_AF-A0A140L022-F1
#
_entry.id   AF-A0A140L022-F1
#
_cell.length_a   1.000
_cell.length_b   1.000
_cell.length_c   1.000
_cell.angle_alpha   90.00
_cell.angle_beta   90.00
_cell.angle_gamma   90.00
#
_symmetry.space_group_name_H-M   'P 1'
#
loop_
_entity.id
_entity.type
_entity.pdbx_description
1 polymer ?
#
loop_
_entity_poly.entity_id
_entity_poly.type
_entity_poly.pdbx_seq_one_letter_code
_entity_poly.pdbx_strand_id
1 'polypeptide(L)'
;MAMGDQQIDVTKNIKTIEWLKSELLTTIASLFEILVKGVKGTQDTLIDVLANIILVTYILGKRLGINFATIDMRIDDKIRLGILEQHKVEDWYGDLSNLKQYLDRNRS
;
A
#
# COMPACT_ATOMS: atom_id res chain seq x y z
N MET A 1 -24.71 -22.88 15.88
CA MET A 1 -23.81 -21.71 15.90
C MET A 1 -24.67 -20.48 15.82
N ALA A 2 -24.59 -19.61 16.83
CA ALA A 2 -25.61 -18.60 17.11
C ALA A 2 -25.42 -17.36 16.23
N MET A 3 -26.52 -16.80 15.72
CA MET A 3 -26.56 -15.57 14.91
C MET A 3 -25.83 -14.38 15.55
N GLY A 4 -25.66 -14.37 16.88
CA GLY A 4 -24.91 -13.34 17.61
C GLY A 4 -23.41 -13.31 17.31
N ASP A 5 -22.76 -14.45 17.06
CA ASP A 5 -21.31 -14.50 16.81
C ASP A 5 -20.95 -13.86 15.47
N GLN A 6 -21.78 -14.08 14.44
CA GLN A 6 -21.60 -13.47 13.12
C GLN A 6 -21.79 -11.95 13.14
N GLN A 7 -22.79 -11.46 13.90
CA GLN A 7 -23.03 -10.01 14.03
C GLN A 7 -21.90 -9.29 14.78
N ILE A 8 -21.32 -9.94 15.79
CA ILE A 8 -20.14 -9.43 16.51
C ILE A 8 -18.92 -9.36 15.59
N ASP A 9 -18.67 -10.39 14.76
CA ASP A 9 -17.55 -10.41 13.82
C ASP A 9 -17.67 -9.32 12.75
N VAL A 10 -18.87 -9.12 12.18
CA VAL A 10 -19.14 -8.02 11.24
C VAL A 10 -18.88 -6.66 11.89
N THR A 11 -19.33 -6.45 13.13
CA THR A 11 -19.13 -5.19 13.86
C THR A 11 -17.64 -4.94 14.13
N LYS A 12 -16.88 -5.98 14.48
CA LYS A 12 -15.42 -5.88 14.65
C LYS A 12 -14.74 -5.52 13.34
N ASN A 13 -15.12 -6.15 12.23
CA ASN A 13 -14.54 -5.87 10.93
C ASN A 13 -14.77 -4.42 10.49
N ILE A 14 -15.98 -3.88 10.68
CA ILE A 14 -16.28 -2.47 10.41
C ILE A 14 -15.40 -1.55 11.24
N LYS A 15 -15.30 -1.78 12.56
CA LYS A 15 -14.42 -0.99 13.43
C LYS A 15 -12.96 -1.04 12.99
N THR A 16 -12.47 -2.22 12.60
CA THR A 16 -11.11 -2.39 12.07
C THR A 16 -10.92 -1.60 10.78
N ILE A 17 -11.89 -1.59 9.86
CA ILE A 17 -11.84 -0.81 8.62
C ILE A 17 -11.76 0.69 8.93
N GLU A 18 -12.60 1.20 9.84
CA GLU A 18 -12.56 2.62 10.22
C GLU A 18 -11.21 3.03 10.84
N TRP A 19 -10.66 2.16 11.68
CA TRP A 19 -9.35 2.37 12.28
C TRP A 19 -8.23 2.39 11.23
N LEU A 20 -8.20 1.42 10.31
CA LEU A 20 -7.20 1.34 9.24
C LEU A 20 -7.26 2.56 8.30
N LYS A 21 -8.46 3.07 8.00
CA LYS A 21 -8.62 4.32 7.22
C LYS A 21 -8.00 5.51 7.94
N SER A 22 -8.22 5.61 9.25
CA SER A 22 -7.65 6.67 10.08
C SER A 22 -6.13 6.58 10.12
N GLU A 23 -5.59 5.37 10.33
CA GLU A 23 -4.15 5.11 10.32
C GLU A 23 -3.50 5.46 8.98
N LEU A 24 -4.13 5.08 7.86
CA LEU A 24 -3.65 5.44 6.52
C LEU A 24 -3.57 6.96 6.35
N LEU A 25 -4.63 7.68 6.74
CA LEU A 25 -4.67 9.13 6.64
C LEU A 25 -3.58 9.80 7.50
N THR A 26 -3.40 9.34 8.74
CA THR A 26 -2.35 9.85 9.64
C THR A 26 -0.96 9.56 9.09
N THR A 27 -0.74 8.38 8.52
CA THR A 27 0.56 8.01 7.94
C THR A 27 0.89 8.86 6.71
N ILE A 28 -0.10 9.16 5.87
CA ILE A 28 0.06 10.10 4.74
C ILE A 28 0.37 11.52 5.24
N ALA A 29 -0.28 11.99 6.30
CA ALA A 29 0.04 13.28 6.90
C ALA A 29 1.48 13.33 7.42
N SER A 30 1.94 12.25 8.08
CA SER A 30 3.33 12.12 8.55
C SER A 30 4.34 12.12 7.39
N LEU A 31 4.02 11.41 6.29
CA LEU A 31 4.83 11.44 5.07
C LEU A 31 5.05 12.88 4.58
N PHE A 32 3.98 13.66 4.49
CA PHE A 32 4.07 15.05 4.03
C PHE A 32 4.88 15.93 5.01
N GLU A 33 4.70 15.75 6.31
CA GLU A 33 5.47 16.48 7.31
C GLU A 33 6.99 16.21 7.21
N ILE A 34 7.38 14.94 7.03
CA ILE A 34 8.79 14.55 6.86
C ILE A 34 9.38 15.18 5.60
N LEU A 35 8.64 15.13 4.48
CA LEU A 35 9.11 15.67 3.21
C LEU A 35 9.28 17.20 3.25
N VAL A 36 8.44 17.91 4.02
CA VAL A 36 8.57 19.36 4.24
C VAL A 36 9.77 19.71 5.11
N LYS A 37 10.03 18.93 6.18
CA LYS A 37 11.15 19.16 7.10
C LYS A 37 12.52 18.81 6.48
N GLY A 38 12.53 18.07 5.37
CA GLY A 38 13.71 17.61 4.68
C GLY A 38 14.19 16.24 5.18
N VAL A 39 14.87 15.50 4.29
CA VAL A 39 15.21 14.08 4.47
C VAL A 39 16.54 13.85 5.22
N LYS A 40 17.28 14.92 5.56
CA LYS A 40 18.59 14.79 6.22
C LYS A 40 18.42 14.27 7.65
N GLY A 41 18.83 13.03 7.90
CA GLY A 41 18.73 12.37 9.20
C GLY A 41 17.40 11.68 9.49
N THR A 42 16.47 11.64 8.52
CA THR A 42 15.13 11.04 8.65
C THR A 42 14.85 9.94 7.63
N GLN A 43 15.90 9.42 6.96
CA GLN A 43 15.76 8.40 5.91
C GLN A 43 15.10 7.12 6.42
N ASP A 44 15.50 6.61 7.58
CA ASP A 44 14.89 5.41 8.16
C ASP A 44 13.41 5.65 8.49
N THR A 45 13.09 6.81 9.06
CA THR A 45 11.70 7.22 9.33
C THR A 45 10.87 7.31 8.04
N LEU A 46 11.45 7.81 6.95
CA LEU A 46 10.77 7.87 5.66
C LEU A 46 10.49 6.45 5.11
N ILE A 47 11.47 5.55 5.21
CA ILE A 47 11.31 4.15 4.81
C ILE A 47 10.20 3.48 5.62
N ASP A 48 10.19 3.67 6.94
CA ASP A 48 9.16 3.11 7.83
C ASP A 48 7.76 3.63 7.49
N VAL A 49 7.63 4.93 7.21
CA VAL A 49 6.35 5.53 6.79
C VAL A 49 5.86 4.95 5.47
N LEU A 50 6.74 4.81 4.47
CA LEU A 50 6.39 4.20 3.18
C LEU A 50 5.99 2.73 3.35
N ALA A 51 6.73 1.97 4.16
CA ALA A 51 6.41 0.59 4.47
C ALA A 51 5.05 0.46 5.18
N ASN A 52 4.74 1.37 6.12
CA ASN A 52 3.47 1.36 6.83
C ASN A 52 2.28 1.64 5.90
N ILE A 53 2.41 2.55 4.94
CA ILE A 53 1.37 2.79 3.92
C ILE A 53 1.08 1.50 3.14
N ILE A 54 2.12 0.79 2.70
CA ILE A 54 1.97 -0.48 1.98
C ILE A 54 1.30 -1.53 2.88
N LEU A 55 1.74 -1.66 4.13
CA LEU A 55 1.16 -2.60 5.09
C LEU A 55 -0.34 -2.34 5.34
N VAL A 56 -0.70 -1.10 5.66
CA VAL A 56 -2.08 -0.71 5.98
C VAL A 56 -3.00 -0.95 4.77
N THR A 57 -2.54 -0.66 3.56
CA THR A 57 -3.34 -0.90 2.34
C THR A 57 -3.59 -2.39 2.09
N TYR A 58 -2.63 -3.27 2.34
CA TYR A 58 -2.85 -4.73 2.28
C TYR A 58 -3.88 -5.19 3.31
N ILE A 59 -3.72 -4.79 4.58
CA ILE A 59 -4.62 -5.21 5.65
C ILE A 59 -6.04 -4.68 5.38
N LEU A 60 -6.18 -3.44 4.93
CA LEU A 60 -7.46 -2.84 4.55
C LEU A 60 -8.11 -3.64 3.42
N GLY A 61 -7.37 -3.98 2.36
CA GLY A 61 -7.85 -4.83 1.28
C GLY A 61 -8.38 -6.17 1.79
N LYS A 62 -7.64 -6.83 2.69
CA LYS A 62 -8.07 -8.09 3.33
C LYS A 62 -9.39 -7.95 4.08
N ARG A 63 -9.58 -6.87 4.83
CA ARG A 63 -10.82 -6.59 5.58
C ARG A 63 -12.01 -6.26 4.68
N LEU A 64 -11.74 -5.81 3.45
CA LEU A 64 -12.72 -5.59 2.40
C LEU A 64 -13.00 -6.84 1.55
N GLY A 65 -12.40 -7.99 1.87
CA GLY A 65 -12.60 -9.25 1.15
C GLY A 65 -11.68 -9.45 -0.05
N ILE A 66 -10.67 -8.59 -0.23
CA ILE A 66 -9.68 -8.70 -1.30
C ILE A 66 -8.46 -9.45 -0.77
N ASN A 67 -8.04 -10.52 -1.44
CA ASN A 67 -6.84 -11.24 -1.04
C ASN A 67 -5.57 -10.49 -1.50
N PHE A 68 -4.43 -10.77 -0.85
CA PHE A 68 -3.17 -10.09 -1.15
C PHE A 68 -2.70 -10.34 -2.59
N ALA A 69 -2.86 -11.57 -3.10
CA ALA A 69 -2.46 -11.92 -4.46
C ALA A 69 -3.21 -11.11 -5.53
N THR A 70 -4.48 -10.77 -5.31
CA THR A 70 -5.26 -9.91 -6.21
C THR A 70 -4.71 -8.48 -6.23
N ILE A 71 -4.26 -7.96 -5.09
CA ILE A 71 -3.62 -6.65 -5.01
C ILE A 71 -2.28 -6.69 -5.74
N ASP A 72 -1.46 -7.71 -5.47
CA ASP A 72 -0.17 -7.94 -6.14
C ASP A 72 -0.30 -8.03 -7.67
N MET A 73 -1.30 -8.76 -8.15
CA MET A 73 -1.60 -8.88 -9.58
C MET A 73 -1.97 -7.52 -10.17
N ARG A 74 -2.82 -6.74 -9.50
CA ARG A 74 -3.22 -5.41 -9.97
C ARG A 74 -2.07 -4.40 -9.94
N ILE A 75 -1.11 -4.54 -9.04
CA ILE A 75 0.12 -3.73 -9.04
C ILE A 75 0.97 -4.08 -10.26
N ASP A 76 1.18 -5.37 -10.55
CA ASP A 76 1.93 -5.81 -11.74
C ASP A 76 1.27 -5.35 -13.05
N ASP A 77 -0.06 -5.47 -13.16
CA ASP A 77 -0.81 -4.96 -14.32
C ASP A 77 -0.60 -3.45 -14.51
N LYS A 78 -0.63 -2.66 -13.43
CA LYS A 78 -0.40 -1.20 -13.47
C LYS A 78 1.03 -0.85 -13.88
N ILE A 79 2.02 -1.60 -13.42
CA ILE A 79 3.43 -1.41 -13.80
C ILE A 79 3.58 -1.67 -15.30
N ARG A 80 3.08 -2.81 -15.80
CA ARG A 80 3.14 -3.17 -17.23
C ARG A 80 2.43 -2.15 -18.11
N LEU A 81 1.23 -1.72 -17.71
CA LEU A 81 0.48 -0.71 -18.44
C LEU A 81 1.22 0.63 -18.45
N GLY A 82 1.75 1.08 -17.31
CA GLY A 82 2.49 2.34 -17.25
C GLY A 82 3.78 2.34 -18.08
N ILE A 83 4.43 1.18 -18.24
CA ILE A 83 5.57 1.03 -19.16
C ILE A 83 5.10 1.12 -20.62
N LEU A 84 4.03 0.40 -20.97
CA LEU A 84 3.48 0.40 -22.34
C LEU A 84 3.00 1.78 -22.77
N GLU A 85 2.35 2.52 -21.86
CA GLU A 85 1.81 3.85 -22.11
C GLU A 85 2.84 4.97 -22.02
N GLN A 86 4.13 4.66 -21.77
CA GLN A 86 5.18 5.66 -21.61
C GLN A 86 4.78 6.72 -20.57
N HIS A 87 4.35 6.24 -19.39
CA HIS A 87 3.99 7.14 -18.31
C HIS A 87 5.20 8.04 -17.97
N LYS A 88 4.97 9.32 -17.65
CA LYS A 88 6.06 10.31 -17.46
C LYS A 88 7.19 9.83 -16.54
N VAL A 89 6.83 9.07 -15.50
CA VAL A 89 7.81 8.51 -14.55
C VAL A 89 8.72 7.45 -15.18
N GLU A 90 8.19 6.67 -16.12
CA GLU A 90 8.97 5.71 -16.90
C GLU A 90 9.84 6.45 -17.92
N ASP A 91 9.27 7.38 -18.68
CA ASP A 91 10.01 8.14 -19.68
C ASP A 91 11.18 8.95 -19.09
N TRP A 92 10.99 9.50 -17.88
CA TRP A 92 11.98 10.35 -17.24
C TRP A 92 13.02 9.58 -16.44
N TYR A 93 12.62 8.48 -15.79
CA TYR A 93 13.46 7.82 -14.77
C TYR A 93 13.58 6.30 -14.94
N GLY A 94 12.72 5.66 -15.75
CA GLY A 94 12.67 4.21 -15.87
C GLY A 94 12.20 3.51 -14.59
N ASP A 95 11.50 4.21 -13.70
CA ASP A 95 11.16 3.71 -12.36
C ASP A 95 10.23 2.49 -12.41
N LEU A 96 9.33 2.41 -13.39
CA LEU A 96 8.42 1.27 -13.51
C LEU A 96 9.17 0.04 -14.00
N SER A 97 10.07 0.20 -14.97
CA SER A 97 10.97 -0.87 -15.42
C SER A 97 11.87 -1.37 -14.28
N ASN A 98 12.43 -0.47 -13.48
CA ASN A 98 13.26 -0.81 -12.32
C ASN A 98 12.44 -1.57 -11.26
N LEU A 99 11.24 -1.08 -10.92
CA LEU A 99 10.35 -1.73 -9.98
C LEU A 99 9.93 -3.13 -10.48
N LYS A 100 9.64 -3.26 -11.77
CA LYS A 100 9.31 -4.56 -12.38
C LYS A 100 10.43 -5.57 -12.17
N GLN A 101 11.67 -5.19 -12.49
CA GLN A 101 12.82 -6.07 -12.32
C GLN A 101 13.04 -6.49 -10.87
N TYR A 102 12.86 -5.57 -9.92
CA TYR A 102 12.96 -5.87 -8.49
C TYR A 102 11.90 -6.90 -8.06
N LEU A 103 10.64 -6.72 -8.46
CA LEU A 103 9.55 -7.62 -8.10
C LEU A 103 9.71 -9.01 -8.73
N ASP A 104 10.15 -9.08 -10.00
CA ASP A 104 10.38 -10.36 -10.68
C ASP A 104 11.47 -11.19 -9.98
N ARG A 105 12.57 -10.56 -9.53
CA ARG A 105 13.67 -11.23 -8.84
C ARG A 105 13.30 -11.77 -7.45
N ASN A 106 12.41 -11.09 -6.74
CA ASN A 106 12.00 -11.49 -5.39
C ASN A 106 10.89 -12.54 -5.37
N ARG A 107 10.28 -12.84 -6.53
CA ARG A 107 9.19 -13.82 -6.69
C ARG A 107 9.65 -15.14 -7.31
N SER A 108 10.92 -15.24 -7.72
CA SER A 108 11.59 -16.43 -8.26
C SER A 108 12.41 -17.17 -7.21
#